data_AF-A0A2L0CM61-F1
#
_entry.id   AF-A0A2L0CM61-F1
#
_cell.length_a   1.000
_cell.length_b   1.000
_cell.length_c   1.000
_cell.angle_alpha   90.00
_cell.angle_beta   90.00
_cell.angle_gamma   90.00
#
_symmetry.space_group_name_H-M   'P 1'
#
loop_
_entity.id
_entity.type
_entity.pdbx_description
1 polymer ?
#
loop_
_entity_poly.entity_id
_entity_poly.type
_entity_poly.pdbx_seq_one_letter_code
_entity_poly.pdbx_strand_id
1 'polypeptide(L)'
;IRRGQRCSTAKAFLRPVNLRKNIHIALNAHVTKVLINPTNMRAFGVEFFRNGHRQVVLARKEVILSAGAINTPQILMLSGVGPRIELNKHQIPVLRDLPVGENLQDHVGMGGLTFRIDKPVSIVQDRFQAFPMTMQYVLNEKGPMTTLGGVEGLAFVNTKYGNRSWPDIQFHMAPASVNSDAGARVRKVLGLTDELYETVYKPIANQDVYTLMPLLLRPRSRGWVRLRSKNPFDAPLINANYFNHTIDIKTLVEGAKIAIRISEAKSFKKFGSRIHLIPFPNCKHLEFASDQYWECHIRT
;
A
#
# COMPACT_ATOMS: atom_id res chain seq x y z
N ILE A 1 -4.01 15.87 5.95
CA ILE A 1 -3.73 16.13 7.38
C ILE A 1 -4.53 17.35 7.82
N ARG A 2 -5.02 17.42 9.06
CA ARG A 2 -5.68 18.62 9.60
C ARG A 2 -5.15 18.88 11.00
N ARG A 3 -4.50 20.03 11.20
CA ARG A 3 -3.90 20.43 12.48
C ARG A 3 -2.97 19.34 13.07
N GLY A 4 -1.97 18.92 12.28
CA GLY A 4 -1.02 17.86 12.69
C GLY A 4 -1.60 16.44 12.82
N GLN A 5 -2.91 16.24 12.68
CA GLN A 5 -3.57 14.95 12.89
C GLN A 5 -4.05 14.30 11.58
N ARG A 6 -4.17 12.97 11.60
CA ARG A 6 -4.87 12.21 10.55
C ARG A 6 -6.29 12.76 10.37
N CYS A 7 -6.64 13.07 9.12
CA CYS A 7 -8.00 13.42 8.72
C CYS A 7 -8.49 12.36 7.72
N SER A 8 -9.20 11.36 8.22
CA SER A 8 -9.82 10.33 7.37
C SER A 8 -11.07 10.87 6.69
N THR A 9 -11.55 10.16 5.66
CA THR A 9 -12.85 10.45 5.01
C THR A 9 -13.99 10.50 6.02
N ALA A 10 -14.00 9.61 7.02
CA ALA A 10 -14.99 9.64 8.09
C ALA A 10 -14.91 10.92 8.93
N LYS A 11 -13.71 11.39 9.31
CA LYS A 11 -13.53 12.63 10.09
C LYS A 11 -13.86 13.88 9.27
N ALA A 12 -13.58 13.85 7.97
CA ALA A 12 -13.84 14.96 7.06
C ALA A 12 -15.31 15.09 6.66
N PHE A 13 -15.97 13.97 6.34
CA PHE A 13 -17.26 13.98 5.65
C PHE A 13 -18.41 13.35 6.43
N LEU A 14 -18.18 12.30 7.23
CA LEU A 14 -19.26 11.61 7.95
C LEU A 14 -19.55 12.21 9.33
N ARG A 15 -18.51 12.46 10.14
CA ARG A 15 -18.66 13.00 11.49
C ARG A 15 -19.38 14.36 11.51
N PRO A 16 -19.10 15.32 10.61
CA PRO A 16 -19.78 16.61 10.64
C PRO A 16 -21.27 16.56 10.31
N VAL A 17 -21.76 15.48 9.70
CA VAL A 17 -23.16 15.35 9.24
C VAL A 17 -23.92 14.21 9.94
N ASN A 18 -23.35 13.63 11.00
CA ASN A 18 -23.88 12.43 11.66
C ASN A 18 -25.27 12.65 12.30
N LEU A 19 -25.64 13.89 12.65
CA LEU A 19 -26.94 14.24 13.23
C LEU A 19 -28.03 14.52 12.18
N ARG A 20 -27.72 14.47 10.88
CA ARG A 20 -28.73 14.66 9.84
C ARG A 20 -29.71 13.49 9.84
N LYS A 21 -31.00 13.78 10.00
CA LYS A 21 -32.09 12.77 10.09
C LYS A 21 -32.22 11.88 8.84
N ASN A 22 -31.67 12.28 7.70
CA ASN A 22 -31.70 11.54 6.44
C ASN A 22 -30.45 10.68 6.19
N ILE A 23 -29.51 10.62 7.14
CA ILE A 23 -28.30 9.78 7.05
C ILE A 23 -28.30 8.80 8.22
N HIS A 24 -28.26 7.51 7.90
CA HIS A 24 -28.17 6.44 8.90
C HIS A 24 -26.84 5.72 8.73
N ILE A 25 -26.07 5.60 9.81
CA ILE A 25 -24.77 4.93 9.81
C ILE A 25 -24.86 3.71 10.71
N ALA A 26 -24.73 2.52 10.11
CA ALA A 26 -24.63 1.26 10.84
C ALA A 26 -23.17 0.81 10.91
N LEU A 27 -22.59 0.84 12.12
CA LEU A 27 -21.26 0.27 12.38
C LEU A 27 -21.37 -1.21 12.69
N ASN A 28 -20.27 -1.94 12.52
CA ASN A 28 -20.17 -3.38 12.76
C ASN A 28 -21.24 -4.18 11.97
N ALA A 29 -21.54 -3.72 10.76
CA ALA A 29 -22.50 -4.32 9.83
C ALA A 29 -21.74 -4.89 8.63
N HIS A 30 -21.42 -6.18 8.67
CA HIS A 30 -20.66 -6.84 7.59
C HIS A 30 -21.61 -7.26 6.48
N VAL A 31 -21.55 -6.58 5.33
CA VAL A 31 -22.38 -6.92 4.17
C VAL A 31 -21.96 -8.29 3.63
N THR A 32 -22.94 -9.20 3.48
CA THR A 32 -22.71 -10.56 2.99
C THR A 32 -23.01 -10.69 1.50
N LYS A 33 -24.08 -10.04 1.02
CA LYS A 33 -24.45 -9.98 -0.40
C LYS A 33 -25.44 -8.85 -0.69
N VAL A 34 -25.50 -8.45 -1.96
CA VAL A 34 -26.57 -7.63 -2.54
C VAL A 34 -27.73 -8.55 -2.94
N LEU A 35 -28.96 -8.11 -2.68
CA LEU A 35 -30.17 -8.82 -3.09
C LEU A 35 -30.60 -8.30 -4.46
N ILE A 36 -30.61 -9.18 -5.45
CA ILE A 36 -30.89 -8.87 -6.86
C ILE A 36 -32.02 -9.76 -7.34
N ASN A 37 -33.01 -9.16 -8.00
CA ASN A 37 -34.11 -9.91 -8.62
C ASN A 37 -33.60 -10.59 -9.91
N PRO A 38 -33.70 -11.92 -10.05
CA PRO A 38 -33.13 -12.65 -11.18
C PRO A 38 -33.86 -12.41 -12.52
N THR A 39 -35.12 -11.94 -12.49
CA THR A 39 -35.94 -11.74 -13.69
C THR A 39 -35.65 -10.40 -14.36
N ASN A 40 -35.47 -9.33 -13.59
CA ASN A 40 -35.26 -7.98 -14.12
C ASN A 40 -33.88 -7.39 -13.77
N MET A 41 -33.03 -8.14 -13.07
CA MET A 41 -31.68 -7.76 -12.67
C MET A 41 -31.60 -6.49 -11.80
N ARG A 42 -32.71 -6.12 -11.14
CA ARG A 42 -32.74 -4.97 -10.24
C ARG A 42 -32.27 -5.34 -8.83
N ALA A 43 -31.28 -4.62 -8.32
CA ALA A 43 -30.92 -4.67 -6.91
C ALA A 43 -32.02 -4.02 -6.06
N PHE A 44 -32.48 -4.71 -5.02
CA PHE A 44 -33.59 -4.25 -4.17
C PHE A 44 -33.24 -4.21 -2.68
N GLY A 45 -32.04 -4.60 -2.30
CA GLY A 45 -31.59 -4.54 -0.91
C GLY A 45 -30.21 -5.12 -0.69
N VAL A 46 -29.81 -5.17 0.57
CA VAL A 46 -28.52 -5.71 1.01
C VAL A 46 -28.76 -6.58 2.24
N GLU A 47 -28.14 -7.76 2.25
CA GLU A 47 -28.02 -8.61 3.43
C GLU A 47 -26.71 -8.29 4.16
N PHE A 48 -26.76 -8.15 5.48
CA PHE A 48 -25.59 -7.94 6.30
C PHE A 48 -25.70 -8.67 7.64
N PHE A 49 -24.57 -8.92 8.28
CA PHE A 49 -24.49 -9.52 9.61
C PHE A 49 -24.11 -8.45 10.64
N ARG A 50 -24.87 -8.40 11.73
CA ARG A 50 -24.65 -7.46 12.84
C ARG A 50 -25.19 -8.07 14.14
N ASN A 51 -24.42 -7.92 15.22
CA ASN A 51 -24.80 -8.38 16.57
C ASN A 51 -25.24 -9.86 16.62
N GLY A 52 -24.57 -10.75 15.88
CA GLY A 52 -24.91 -12.18 15.87
C GLY A 52 -26.06 -12.57 14.92
N HIS A 53 -26.70 -11.61 14.25
CA HIS A 53 -27.87 -11.87 13.42
C HIS A 53 -27.68 -11.38 11.98
N ARG A 54 -28.26 -12.13 11.03
CA ARG A 54 -28.43 -11.68 9.65
C ARG A 54 -29.62 -10.72 9.58
N GLN A 55 -29.43 -9.61 8.89
CA GLN A 55 -30.42 -8.55 8.72
C GLN A 55 -30.46 -8.14 7.24
N VAL A 56 -31.61 -7.61 6.82
CA VAL A 56 -31.82 -7.13 5.46
C VAL A 56 -32.27 -5.68 5.52
N VAL A 57 -31.69 -4.84 4.65
CA VAL A 57 -32.20 -3.50 4.38
C VAL A 57 -32.64 -3.40 2.93
N LEU A 58 -33.86 -2.90 2.70
CA LEU A 58 -34.42 -2.73 1.36
C LEU A 58 -34.09 -1.36 0.80
N ALA A 59 -33.81 -1.31 -0.51
CA ALA A 59 -33.48 -0.10 -1.24
C ALA A 59 -34.57 0.22 -2.27
N ARG A 60 -35.14 1.44 -2.20
CA ARG A 60 -36.15 1.89 -3.17
C ARG A 60 -35.56 2.34 -4.50
N LYS A 61 -34.34 2.88 -4.48
CA LYS A 61 -33.66 3.45 -5.65
C LYS A 61 -32.48 2.59 -6.07
N GLU A 62 -31.40 2.64 -5.31
CA GLU A 62 -30.10 2.08 -5.71
C GLU A 62 -29.36 1.48 -4.51
N VAL A 63 -28.44 0.57 -4.82
CA VAL A 63 -27.41 0.06 -3.92
C VAL A 63 -26.06 0.41 -4.53
N ILE A 64 -25.23 1.14 -3.78
CA ILE A 64 -23.89 1.54 -4.23
C ILE A 64 -22.86 0.80 -3.37
N LEU A 65 -22.05 -0.05 -4.00
CA LEU A 65 -20.94 -0.71 -3.32
C LEU A 65 -19.74 0.23 -3.22
N SER A 66 -19.15 0.31 -2.04
CA SER A 66 -17.95 1.10 -1.75
C SER A 66 -17.04 0.35 -0.79
N ALA A 67 -16.97 -0.98 -0.92
CA ALA A 67 -16.21 -1.86 -0.02
C ALA A 67 -14.71 -1.97 -0.39
N GLY A 68 -14.21 -1.09 -1.27
CA GLY A 68 -12.83 -1.10 -1.75
C GLY A 68 -12.56 -2.14 -2.84
N ALA A 69 -11.36 -2.10 -3.41
CA ALA A 69 -10.96 -2.93 -4.55
C ALA A 69 -10.92 -4.44 -4.26
N ILE A 70 -10.84 -4.82 -2.98
CA ILE A 70 -10.75 -6.22 -2.54
C ILE A 70 -12.13 -6.79 -2.16
N ASN A 71 -12.90 -6.11 -1.30
CA ASN A 71 -14.15 -6.68 -0.80
C ASN A 71 -15.34 -6.45 -1.74
N THR A 72 -15.31 -5.41 -2.58
CA THR A 72 -16.37 -5.18 -3.59
C THR A 72 -16.53 -6.37 -4.54
N PRO A 73 -15.48 -6.90 -5.19
CA PRO A 73 -15.63 -8.06 -6.05
C PRO A 73 -16.08 -9.32 -5.29
N GLN A 74 -15.64 -9.52 -4.05
CA GLN A 74 -16.13 -10.62 -3.21
C GLN A 74 -17.66 -10.53 -2.99
N ILE A 75 -18.17 -9.37 -2.57
CA ILE A 75 -19.60 -9.17 -2.34
C ILE A 75 -20.39 -9.39 -3.63
N LEU A 76 -19.93 -8.85 -4.76
CA LEU A 76 -20.59 -9.05 -6.06
C LEU A 76 -20.63 -10.53 -6.46
N MET A 77 -19.52 -11.25 -6.32
CA MET A 77 -19.46 -12.68 -6.64
C MET A 77 -20.40 -13.48 -5.72
N LEU A 78 -20.40 -13.22 -4.41
CA LEU A 78 -21.35 -13.84 -3.46
C LEU A 78 -22.82 -13.48 -3.74
N SER A 79 -23.06 -12.40 -4.49
CA SER A 79 -24.39 -11.98 -4.97
C SER A 79 -24.77 -12.59 -6.31
N GLY A 80 -23.94 -13.46 -6.89
CA GLY A 80 -24.16 -14.09 -8.19
C GLY A 80 -23.74 -13.24 -9.39
N VAL A 81 -22.94 -12.19 -9.18
CA VAL A 81 -22.41 -11.32 -10.24
C VAL A 81 -20.89 -11.47 -10.30
N GLY A 82 -20.40 -12.20 -11.31
CA GLY A 82 -18.99 -12.47 -11.48
C GLY A 82 -18.70 -13.60 -12.45
N PRO A 83 -17.43 -14.04 -12.57
CA PRO A 83 -17.05 -14.99 -13.60
C PRO A 83 -17.74 -16.33 -13.38
N ARG A 84 -18.48 -16.82 -14.37
CA ARG A 84 -19.27 -18.07 -14.27
C ARG A 84 -18.49 -19.26 -13.72
N ILE A 85 -17.24 -19.44 -14.14
CA ILE A 85 -16.37 -20.53 -13.68
C ILE A 85 -16.13 -20.43 -12.16
N GLU A 86 -15.84 -19.22 -11.66
CA GLU A 86 -15.59 -18.98 -10.25
C GLU A 86 -16.87 -19.17 -9.41
N LEU A 87 -18.02 -18.69 -9.90
CA LEU A 87 -19.29 -18.84 -9.21
C LEU A 87 -19.74 -20.31 -9.13
N ASN A 88 -19.62 -21.04 -10.24
CA ASN A 88 -19.96 -22.46 -10.31
C ASN A 88 -19.08 -23.30 -9.37
N LYS A 89 -17.79 -22.99 -9.25
CA LYS A 89 -16.85 -23.65 -8.32
C LYS A 89 -17.35 -23.63 -6.88
N HIS A 90 -18.01 -22.55 -6.46
CA HIS A 90 -18.54 -22.38 -5.10
C HIS A 90 -20.05 -22.63 -4.99
N GLN A 91 -20.68 -23.17 -6.05
CA GLN A 91 -22.12 -23.45 -6.13
C GLN A 91 -22.99 -22.19 -5.91
N ILE A 92 -22.53 -21.05 -6.42
CA ILE A 92 -23.27 -19.79 -6.36
C ILE A 92 -24.07 -19.63 -7.67
N PRO A 93 -25.38 -19.38 -7.62
CA PRO A 93 -26.18 -19.12 -8.82
C PRO A 93 -25.64 -17.93 -9.62
N VAL A 94 -25.46 -18.11 -10.92
CA VAL A 94 -24.96 -17.07 -11.83
C VAL A 94 -26.13 -16.20 -12.28
N LEU A 95 -26.23 -15.00 -11.73
CA LEU A 95 -27.18 -13.98 -12.18
C LEU A 95 -26.61 -13.18 -13.35
N ARG A 96 -25.31 -12.87 -13.30
CA ARG A 96 -24.62 -12.18 -14.39
C ARG A 96 -23.16 -12.61 -14.48
N ASP A 97 -22.77 -13.06 -15.67
CA ASP A 97 -21.40 -13.43 -16.00
C ASP A 97 -20.62 -12.18 -16.41
N LEU A 98 -19.74 -11.72 -15.51
CA LEU A 98 -18.90 -10.54 -15.70
C LEU A 98 -17.49 -10.82 -15.15
N PRO A 99 -16.44 -10.17 -15.66
CA PRO A 99 -15.05 -10.35 -15.19
C PRO A 99 -14.79 -9.66 -13.84
N VAL A 100 -15.68 -9.84 -12.86
CA VAL A 100 -15.54 -9.29 -11.50
C VAL A 100 -14.35 -9.95 -10.81
N GLY A 101 -13.53 -9.13 -10.16
CA GLY A 101 -12.32 -9.58 -9.49
C GLY A 101 -11.08 -9.57 -10.38
N GLU A 102 -11.22 -9.38 -11.70
CA GLU A 102 -10.08 -9.26 -12.61
C GLU A 102 -9.48 -7.86 -12.61
N ASN A 103 -8.32 -7.74 -13.27
CA ASN A 103 -7.64 -6.46 -13.52
C ASN A 103 -7.20 -5.75 -12.22
N LEU A 104 -6.88 -6.50 -11.16
CA LEU A 104 -6.28 -5.95 -9.95
C LEU A 104 -4.94 -5.32 -10.31
N GLN A 105 -4.74 -4.10 -9.82
CA GLN A 105 -3.54 -3.31 -10.01
C GLN A 105 -3.17 -2.68 -8.67
N ASP A 106 -1.88 -2.65 -8.39
CA ASP A 106 -1.32 -1.95 -7.25
C ASP A 106 0.06 -1.40 -7.64
N HIS A 107 0.49 -0.33 -6.96
CA HIS A 107 1.81 0.23 -7.16
C HIS A 107 2.81 -0.53 -6.31
N VAL A 108 3.66 -1.33 -6.96
CA VAL A 108 4.78 -2.00 -6.31
C VAL A 108 6.03 -1.10 -6.33
N GLY A 109 6.79 -1.09 -5.25
CA GLY A 109 8.01 -0.29 -5.12
C GLY A 109 9.21 -1.09 -4.65
N MET A 110 10.39 -0.54 -4.88
CA MET A 110 11.65 -1.11 -4.42
C MET A 110 11.92 -0.69 -2.97
N GLY A 111 11.53 -1.54 -2.03
CA GLY A 111 11.83 -1.34 -0.61
C GLY A 111 13.33 -1.39 -0.30
N GLY A 112 13.75 -0.72 0.77
CA GLY A 112 15.08 -0.93 1.33
C GLY A 112 16.25 -0.26 0.60
N LEU A 113 16.02 0.51 -0.47
CA LEU A 113 17.05 1.34 -1.09
C LEU A 113 17.47 2.46 -0.14
N THR A 114 18.64 2.30 0.47
CA THR A 114 19.08 3.10 1.63
C THR A 114 20.35 3.86 1.30
N PHE A 115 20.37 5.14 1.66
CA PHE A 115 21.51 6.02 1.51
C PHE A 115 21.94 6.52 2.88
N ARG A 116 23.22 6.34 3.21
CA ARG A 116 23.83 6.84 4.45
C ARG A 116 24.25 8.29 4.26
N ILE A 117 24.14 9.07 5.33
CA ILE A 117 24.60 10.47 5.38
C ILE A 117 25.43 10.68 6.66
N ASP A 118 26.29 11.68 6.66
CA ASP A 118 27.18 11.99 7.79
C ASP A 118 26.59 13.05 8.73
N LYS A 119 25.53 13.73 8.29
CA LYS A 119 24.88 14.79 9.07
C LYS A 119 23.72 14.23 9.90
N PRO A 120 23.59 14.62 11.18
CA PRO A 120 22.58 14.11 12.10
C PRO A 120 21.18 14.73 11.86
N VAL A 121 20.67 14.61 10.63
CA VAL A 121 19.43 15.27 10.18
C VAL A 121 18.29 14.31 9.87
N SER A 122 18.55 12.99 9.87
CA SER A 122 17.49 12.01 9.64
C SER A 122 16.67 11.74 10.92
N ILE A 123 15.50 11.15 10.74
CA ILE A 123 14.66 10.63 11.81
C ILE A 123 15.32 9.35 12.32
N VAL A 124 15.89 9.42 13.52
CA VAL A 124 16.40 8.28 14.29
C VAL A 124 15.63 8.25 15.60
N GLN A 125 14.97 7.12 15.89
CA GLN A 125 14.01 7.05 17.01
C GLN A 125 14.62 7.47 18.35
N ASP A 126 15.88 7.11 18.61
CA ASP A 126 16.56 7.40 19.88
C ASP A 126 16.82 8.89 20.14
N ARG A 127 16.73 9.76 19.12
CA ARG A 127 16.90 11.22 19.28
C ARG A 127 15.66 11.91 19.84
N PHE A 128 14.57 11.19 19.96
CA PHE A 128 13.25 11.75 20.20
C PHE A 128 12.79 11.46 21.63
N GLN A 129 12.79 12.48 22.48
CA GLN A 129 12.29 12.36 23.86
C GLN A 129 10.76 12.34 23.89
N ALA A 130 10.19 11.22 24.34
CA ALA A 130 8.76 10.95 24.25
C ALA A 130 7.88 12.04 24.89
N PHE A 131 8.22 12.52 26.09
CA PHE A 131 7.36 13.44 26.84
C PHE A 131 7.30 14.86 26.23
N PRO A 132 8.41 15.58 25.98
CA PRO A 132 8.36 16.91 25.37
C PRO A 132 7.70 16.91 23.98
N MET A 133 8.00 15.90 23.15
CA MET A 133 7.38 15.77 21.83
C MET A 133 5.87 15.57 21.91
N THR A 134 5.42 14.69 22.81
CA THR A 134 4.00 14.45 23.03
C THR A 134 3.30 15.73 23.44
N MET A 135 3.92 16.51 24.33
CA MET A 135 3.35 17.77 24.78
C MET A 135 3.24 18.81 23.65
N GLN A 136 4.27 18.92 22.79
CA GLN A 136 4.19 19.78 21.60
C GLN A 136 3.08 19.35 20.63
N TYR A 137 2.88 18.06 20.45
CA TYR A 137 1.83 17.54 19.58
C TYR A 137 0.44 17.80 20.13
N VAL A 138 0.21 17.51 21.43
CA VAL A 138 -1.11 17.63 22.06
C VAL A 138 -1.52 19.09 22.23
N LEU A 139 -0.62 19.95 22.73
CA LEU A 139 -0.95 21.35 23.03
C LEU A 139 -0.86 22.25 21.80
N ASN A 140 0.17 22.05 20.96
CA ASN A 140 0.50 22.98 19.89
C ASN A 140 0.25 22.43 18.50
N GLU A 141 -0.11 21.15 18.36
CA GLU A 141 -0.33 20.47 17.07
C GLU A 141 0.88 20.60 16.13
N LYS A 142 2.05 20.61 16.74
CA LYS A 142 3.37 20.81 16.13
C LYS A 142 4.35 19.77 16.66
N GLY A 143 5.55 19.78 16.10
CA GLY A 143 6.65 18.95 16.53
C GLY A 143 6.72 17.61 15.79
N PRO A 144 7.71 16.77 16.11
CA PRO A 144 8.06 15.60 15.30
C PRO A 144 6.90 14.61 15.10
N MET A 145 5.99 14.48 16.06
CA MET A 145 4.85 13.55 15.95
C MET A 145 3.81 13.94 14.88
N THR A 146 3.90 15.14 14.29
CA THR A 146 3.06 15.51 13.13
C THR A 146 3.61 14.97 11.81
N THR A 147 4.84 14.43 11.80
CA THR A 147 5.46 13.79 10.63
C THR A 147 4.60 12.65 10.12
N LEU A 148 4.62 12.42 8.81
CA LEU A 148 4.02 11.23 8.21
C LEU A 148 4.86 9.98 8.51
N GLY A 149 6.13 10.17 8.89
CA GLY A 149 7.04 9.15 9.40
C GLY A 149 7.63 8.22 8.32
N GLY A 150 7.06 8.20 7.12
CA GLY A 150 7.50 7.34 6.03
C GLY A 150 7.67 8.02 4.68
N VAL A 151 6.94 9.10 4.38
CA VAL A 151 7.04 9.80 3.09
C VAL A 151 6.92 11.29 3.33
N GLU A 152 8.03 12.01 3.18
CA GLU A 152 8.13 13.47 3.40
C GLU A 152 8.42 14.23 2.11
N GLY A 153 8.89 13.53 1.07
CA GLY A 153 9.10 14.09 -0.26
C GLY A 153 8.56 13.18 -1.34
N LEU A 154 8.05 13.77 -2.41
CA LEU A 154 7.59 13.07 -3.60
C LEU A 154 8.28 13.65 -4.83
N ALA A 155 8.63 12.78 -5.77
CA ALA A 155 9.01 13.19 -7.11
C ALA A 155 8.36 12.26 -8.13
N PHE A 156 8.05 12.79 -9.29
CA PHE A 156 7.49 12.06 -10.41
C PHE A 156 8.46 12.19 -11.57
N VAL A 157 8.90 11.05 -12.11
CA VAL A 157 9.89 11.03 -13.19
C VAL A 157 9.49 10.02 -14.25
N ASN A 158 10.09 10.18 -15.43
CA ASN A 158 9.91 9.28 -16.54
C ASN A 158 11.21 8.52 -16.76
N THR A 159 11.13 7.20 -16.77
CA THR A 159 12.23 6.37 -17.27
C THR A 159 12.25 6.38 -18.80
N LYS A 160 13.25 5.74 -19.40
CA LYS A 160 13.31 5.50 -20.85
C LYS A 160 12.15 4.66 -21.39
N TYR A 161 11.40 3.95 -20.54
CA TYR A 161 10.23 3.17 -20.91
C TYR A 161 8.91 3.94 -20.77
N GLY A 162 8.94 5.10 -20.12
CA GLY A 162 7.78 5.92 -19.83
C GLY A 162 7.32 6.74 -21.02
N ASN A 163 6.04 7.10 -21.03
CA ASN A 163 5.50 8.07 -21.96
C ASN A 163 5.86 9.49 -21.47
N ARG A 164 6.25 10.42 -22.36
CA ARG A 164 6.54 11.81 -21.96
C ARG A 164 5.37 12.54 -21.30
N SER A 165 4.13 12.14 -21.59
CA SER A 165 2.92 12.81 -21.08
C SER A 165 2.55 12.43 -19.64
N TRP A 166 3.11 11.35 -19.08
CA TRP A 166 2.83 10.95 -17.70
C TRP A 166 3.98 10.12 -17.08
N PRO A 167 4.23 10.29 -15.77
CA PRO A 167 5.29 9.57 -15.07
C PRO A 167 4.99 8.08 -14.94
N ASP A 168 6.06 7.28 -15.00
CA ASP A 168 6.05 5.84 -14.75
C ASP A 168 6.69 5.47 -13.40
N ILE A 169 7.48 6.38 -12.81
CA ILE A 169 8.04 6.25 -11.47
C ILE A 169 7.60 7.41 -10.57
N GLN A 170 7.20 7.07 -9.34
CA GLN A 170 7.09 8.00 -8.23
C GLN A 170 8.16 7.66 -7.19
N PHE A 171 8.95 8.63 -6.78
CA PHE A 171 9.80 8.48 -5.61
C PHE A 171 9.04 8.83 -4.34
N HIS A 172 9.11 7.95 -3.35
CA HIS A 172 8.81 8.26 -1.96
C HIS A 172 10.13 8.49 -1.24
N MET A 173 10.37 9.74 -0.82
CA MET A 173 11.52 10.09 0.00
C MET A 173 11.14 10.02 1.47
N ALA A 174 11.90 9.25 2.22
CA ALA A 174 11.83 9.17 3.67
C ALA A 174 13.14 9.68 4.27
N PRO A 175 13.14 10.59 5.27
CA PRO A 175 14.32 10.94 6.04
C PRO A 175 14.62 9.84 7.09
N ALA A 176 14.40 8.57 6.72
CA ALA A 176 14.56 7.38 7.54
C ALA A 176 14.70 6.17 6.62
N SER A 177 15.13 5.04 7.18
CA SER A 177 15.08 3.74 6.50
C SER A 177 14.85 2.61 7.50
N VAL A 178 14.99 1.36 7.06
CA VAL A 178 14.70 0.14 7.85
C VAL A 178 15.49 0.09 9.16
N ASN A 179 16.67 0.70 9.23
CA ASN A 179 17.54 0.74 10.41
C ASN A 179 17.18 1.84 11.43
N SER A 180 16.28 2.76 11.09
CA SER A 180 16.02 3.99 11.88
C SER A 180 15.33 3.77 13.22
N ASP A 181 14.76 2.60 13.45
CA ASP A 181 14.07 2.20 14.69
C ASP A 181 14.72 0.99 15.38
N ALA A 182 15.95 0.67 14.99
CA ALA A 182 16.69 -0.51 15.45
C ALA A 182 15.89 -1.83 15.37
N GLY A 183 14.91 -1.93 14.47
CA GLY A 183 14.13 -3.15 14.22
C GLY A 183 12.92 -3.31 15.14
N ALA A 184 12.57 -2.29 15.92
CA ALA A 184 11.46 -2.34 16.87
C ALA A 184 10.10 -2.60 16.19
N ARG A 185 9.85 -1.95 15.06
CA ARG A 185 8.56 -1.97 14.34
C ARG A 185 8.70 -2.07 12.82
N VAL A 186 9.60 -1.31 12.19
CA VAL A 186 9.71 -1.19 10.72
C VAL A 186 9.96 -2.55 10.08
N ARG A 187 10.90 -3.34 10.62
CA ARG A 187 11.15 -4.72 10.19
C ARG A 187 9.87 -5.58 10.18
N LYS A 188 9.07 -5.51 11.25
CA LYS A 188 7.85 -6.31 11.42
C LYS A 188 6.74 -5.84 10.48
N VAL A 189 6.57 -4.53 10.34
CA VAL A 189 5.55 -3.92 9.47
C VAL A 189 5.82 -4.23 7.99
N LEU A 190 7.09 -4.24 7.60
CA LEU A 190 7.52 -4.58 6.24
C LEU A 190 7.66 -6.09 5.99
N GLY A 191 7.51 -6.93 7.03
CA GLY A 191 7.63 -8.38 6.91
C GLY A 191 9.03 -8.87 6.51
N LEU A 192 10.09 -8.14 6.88
CA LEU A 192 11.45 -8.53 6.51
C LEU A 192 11.91 -9.75 7.31
N THR A 193 12.62 -10.66 6.64
CA THR A 193 13.23 -11.82 7.30
C THR A 193 14.33 -11.39 8.28
N ASP A 194 14.55 -12.24 9.28
CA ASP A 194 15.60 -12.08 10.27
C ASP A 194 16.97 -11.97 9.60
N GLU A 195 17.27 -12.87 8.67
CA GLU A 195 18.54 -12.90 7.94
C GLU A 195 18.80 -11.59 7.19
N LEU A 196 17.80 -11.07 6.47
CA LEU A 196 17.93 -9.83 5.71
C LEU A 196 18.19 -8.64 6.65
N TYR A 197 17.41 -8.52 7.73
CA TYR A 197 17.55 -7.41 8.67
C TYR A 197 18.90 -7.44 9.40
N GLU A 198 19.27 -8.58 9.97
CA GLU A 198 20.49 -8.74 10.76
C GLU A 198 21.74 -8.54 9.89
N THR A 199 21.71 -8.97 8.63
CA THR A 199 22.83 -8.80 7.71
C THR A 199 22.95 -7.37 7.19
N VAL A 200 21.85 -6.77 6.73
CA VAL A 200 21.90 -5.53 5.95
C VAL A 200 21.68 -4.29 6.80
N TYR A 201 20.69 -4.30 7.70
CA TYR A 201 20.19 -3.09 8.35
C TYR A 201 20.66 -2.92 9.79
N LYS A 202 20.83 -4.01 10.54
CA LYS A 202 21.36 -3.95 11.91
C LYS A 202 22.77 -3.34 12.00
N PRO A 203 23.73 -3.60 11.07
CA PRO A 203 25.06 -3.00 11.14
C PRO A 203 25.08 -1.47 11.04
N ILE A 204 23.99 -0.88 10.52
CA ILE A 204 23.79 0.56 10.42
C ILE A 204 22.67 1.06 11.34
N ALA A 205 22.28 0.27 12.34
CA ALA A 205 21.29 0.68 13.33
C ALA A 205 21.63 2.05 13.92
N ASN A 206 20.62 2.92 14.05
CA ASN A 206 20.73 4.28 14.59
C ASN A 206 21.68 5.25 13.86
N GLN A 207 22.20 4.87 12.68
CA GLN A 207 22.94 5.78 11.81
C GLN A 207 22.00 6.64 10.97
N ASP A 208 22.48 7.83 10.57
CA ASP A 208 21.71 8.70 9.70
C ASP A 208 21.59 8.15 8.28
N VAL A 209 20.35 8.10 7.83
CA VAL A 209 19.98 7.55 6.53
C VAL A 209 18.81 8.30 5.93
N TYR A 210 18.66 8.17 4.63
CA TYR A 210 17.40 8.43 3.96
C TYR A 210 17.13 7.35 2.92
N THR A 211 15.87 7.23 2.51
CA THR A 211 15.46 6.33 1.43
C THR A 211 14.81 7.14 0.32
N LEU A 212 15.14 6.77 -0.92
CA LEU A 212 14.41 7.18 -2.12
C LEU A 212 13.85 5.91 -2.74
N MET A 213 12.63 5.56 -2.39
CA MET A 213 11.97 4.36 -2.89
C MET A 213 11.31 4.66 -4.23
N PRO A 214 11.74 4.06 -5.35
CA PRO A 214 10.98 4.11 -6.60
C PRO A 214 9.73 3.21 -6.49
N LEU A 215 8.57 3.77 -6.81
CA LEU A 215 7.30 3.06 -6.97
C LEU A 215 6.91 3.08 -8.45
N LEU A 216 6.43 1.95 -8.94
CA LEU A 216 5.91 1.77 -10.29
C LEU A 216 4.47 2.29 -10.37
N LEU A 217 4.26 3.36 -11.13
CA LEU A 217 2.94 4.01 -11.27
C LEU A 217 2.04 3.38 -12.33
N ARG A 218 2.65 2.72 -13.32
CA ARG A 218 1.95 2.18 -14.49
C ARG A 218 2.32 0.72 -14.72
N PRO A 219 2.04 -0.16 -13.75
CA PRO A 219 2.31 -1.58 -13.92
C PRO A 219 1.55 -2.11 -15.14
N ARG A 220 2.17 -2.99 -15.91
CA ARG A 220 1.50 -3.80 -16.94
C ARG A 220 1.00 -5.12 -16.38
N SER A 221 1.61 -5.60 -15.31
CA SER A 221 1.13 -6.78 -14.59
C SER A 221 -0.30 -6.57 -14.09
N ARG A 222 -1.11 -7.63 -14.16
CA ARG A 222 -2.50 -7.65 -13.71
C ARG A 222 -2.73 -8.87 -12.83
N GLY A 223 -3.37 -8.61 -11.71
CA GLY A 223 -3.78 -9.61 -10.75
C GLY A 223 -5.28 -9.87 -10.77
N TRP A 224 -5.72 -10.60 -9.76
CA TRP A 224 -7.12 -10.91 -9.52
C TRP A 224 -7.45 -11.02 -8.02
N VAL A 225 -8.76 -10.95 -7.74
CA VAL A 225 -9.39 -11.25 -6.45
C VAL A 225 -10.47 -12.31 -6.68
N ARG A 226 -10.40 -13.43 -5.98
CA ARG A 226 -11.29 -14.60 -6.15
C ARG A 226 -11.89 -15.05 -4.82
N LEU A 227 -12.94 -15.84 -4.89
CA LEU A 227 -13.56 -16.38 -3.68
C LEU A 227 -12.70 -17.53 -3.14
N ARG A 228 -12.45 -17.51 -1.84
CA ARG A 228 -11.90 -18.68 -1.13
C ARG A 228 -12.98 -19.73 -0.94
N SER A 229 -14.18 -19.30 -0.57
CA SER A 229 -15.37 -20.13 -0.37
C SER A 229 -16.64 -19.30 -0.54
N LYS A 230 -17.81 -19.92 -0.36
CA LYS A 230 -19.12 -19.23 -0.27
C LYS A 230 -19.38 -18.55 1.08
N ASN A 231 -18.48 -18.68 2.06
CA ASN A 231 -18.60 -18.03 3.36
C ASN A 231 -18.20 -16.54 3.25
N PRO A 232 -19.09 -15.57 3.51
CA PRO A 232 -18.78 -14.14 3.41
C PRO A 232 -17.74 -13.64 4.44
N PHE A 233 -17.40 -14.46 5.43
CA PHE A 233 -16.39 -14.14 6.44
C PHE A 233 -15.00 -14.67 6.10
N ASP A 234 -14.88 -15.52 5.08
CA ASP A 234 -13.59 -15.99 4.62
C ASP A 234 -12.93 -14.88 3.79
N ALA A 235 -11.67 -14.56 4.10
CA ALA A 235 -10.92 -13.59 3.31
C ALA A 235 -10.75 -14.10 1.87
N PRO A 236 -10.95 -13.23 0.85
CA PRO A 236 -10.81 -13.63 -0.55
C PRO A 236 -9.36 -14.02 -0.85
N LEU A 237 -9.19 -14.80 -1.92
CA LEU A 237 -7.87 -15.06 -2.48
C LEU A 237 -7.44 -13.85 -3.30
N ILE A 238 -6.22 -13.36 -3.07
CA ILE A 238 -5.68 -12.19 -3.75
C ILE A 238 -4.37 -12.62 -4.41
N ASN A 239 -4.27 -12.36 -5.71
CA ASN A 239 -3.01 -12.50 -6.43
C ASN A 239 -2.76 -11.19 -7.19
N ALA A 240 -1.82 -10.37 -6.71
CA ALA A 240 -1.44 -9.14 -7.39
C ALA A 240 -0.63 -9.39 -8.67
N ASN A 241 -0.02 -10.58 -8.78
CA ASN A 241 0.75 -11.02 -9.93
C ASN A 241 1.90 -10.05 -10.29
N TYR A 242 2.57 -9.50 -9.26
CA TYR A 242 3.64 -8.53 -9.45
C TYR A 242 4.75 -9.07 -10.35
N PHE A 243 5.25 -8.19 -11.22
CA PHE A 243 6.37 -8.47 -12.13
C PHE A 243 6.14 -9.61 -13.13
N ASN A 244 4.89 -10.03 -13.35
CA ASN A 244 4.54 -10.96 -14.41
C ASN A 244 4.93 -10.41 -15.79
N HIS A 245 4.79 -9.09 -16.00
CA HIS A 245 5.29 -8.43 -17.19
C HIS A 245 6.69 -7.84 -16.93
N THR A 246 7.70 -8.29 -17.68
CA THR A 246 9.11 -7.94 -17.48
C THR A 246 9.43 -6.44 -17.55
N ILE A 247 8.63 -5.65 -18.28
CA ILE A 247 8.79 -4.19 -18.30
C ILE A 247 8.68 -3.53 -16.92
N ASP A 248 7.87 -4.11 -16.03
CA ASP A 248 7.59 -3.54 -14.71
C ASP A 248 8.87 -3.50 -13.87
N ILE A 249 9.62 -4.60 -13.88
CA ILE A 249 10.89 -4.68 -13.17
C ILE A 249 11.97 -3.84 -13.85
N LYS A 250 12.04 -3.83 -15.18
CA LYS A 250 12.99 -2.98 -15.93
C LYS A 250 12.78 -1.49 -15.63
N THR A 251 11.52 -1.07 -15.47
CA THR A 251 11.17 0.32 -15.12
C THR A 251 11.64 0.66 -13.70
N LEU A 252 11.45 -0.24 -12.72
CA LEU A 252 11.96 -0.04 -11.36
C LEU A 252 13.49 -0.04 -11.28
N VAL A 253 14.18 -0.88 -12.07
CA VAL A 253 15.65 -0.86 -12.17
C VAL A 253 16.14 0.51 -12.65
N GLU A 254 15.49 1.11 -13.66
CA GLU A 254 15.80 2.48 -14.08
C GLU A 254 15.48 3.51 -12.99
N GLY A 255 14.40 3.30 -12.22
CA GLY A 255 14.09 4.05 -11.00
C GLY A 255 15.22 4.00 -9.96
N ALA A 256 15.78 2.82 -9.69
CA ALA A 256 16.91 2.65 -8.78
C ALA A 256 18.15 3.44 -9.25
N LYS A 257 18.48 3.34 -10.55
CA LYS A 257 19.58 4.11 -11.16
C LYS A 257 19.37 5.62 -11.04
N ILE A 258 18.14 6.10 -11.24
CA ILE A 258 17.80 7.53 -11.05
C ILE A 258 18.02 7.93 -9.58
N ALA A 259 17.56 7.13 -8.61
CA ALA A 259 17.76 7.41 -7.19
C ALA A 259 19.24 7.51 -6.81
N ILE A 260 20.08 6.64 -7.37
CA ILE A 260 21.54 6.68 -7.17
C ILE A 260 22.12 7.99 -7.72
N ARG A 261 21.79 8.37 -8.97
CA ARG A 261 22.23 9.65 -9.53
C ARG A 261 21.79 10.86 -8.70
N ILE A 262 20.59 10.82 -8.13
CA ILE A 262 20.10 11.85 -7.21
C ILE A 262 20.97 11.90 -5.95
N SER A 263 21.30 10.73 -5.37
CA SER A 263 22.15 10.64 -4.18
C SER A 263 23.57 11.18 -4.40
N GLU A 264 24.04 11.17 -5.64
CA GLU A 264 25.36 11.64 -6.04
C GLU A 264 25.40 13.12 -6.43
N ALA A 265 24.23 13.76 -6.59
CA ALA A 265 24.16 15.17 -6.94
C ALA A 265 24.83 16.05 -5.87
N LYS A 266 25.39 17.19 -6.29
CA LYS A 266 26.10 18.14 -5.42
C LYS A 266 25.32 18.49 -4.16
N SER A 267 23.99 18.63 -4.25
CA SER A 267 23.11 18.94 -3.10
C SER A 267 23.09 17.83 -2.05
N PHE A 268 23.09 16.55 -2.46
CA PHE A 268 23.11 15.40 -1.56
C PHE A 268 24.52 15.11 -1.03
N LYS A 269 25.56 15.29 -1.86
CA LYS A 269 26.96 15.11 -1.44
C LYS A 269 27.38 16.04 -0.30
N LYS A 270 26.75 17.23 -0.15
CA LYS A 270 26.95 18.11 1.03
C LYS A 270 26.61 17.45 2.36
N PHE A 271 25.77 16.42 2.35
CA PHE A 271 25.40 15.63 3.53
C PHE A 271 26.23 14.35 3.68
N GLY A 272 27.25 14.13 2.82
CA GLY A 272 28.01 12.88 2.81
C GLY A 272 27.25 11.70 2.20
N SER A 273 26.23 11.97 1.38
CA SER A 273 25.36 10.95 0.81
C SER A 273 26.12 9.88 0.02
N ARG A 274 25.83 8.62 0.37
CA ARG A 274 26.38 7.42 -0.27
C ARG A 274 25.41 6.26 -0.14
N ILE A 275 25.35 5.42 -1.16
CA ILE A 275 24.55 4.20 -1.13
C ILE A 275 25.03 3.27 -0.01
N HIS A 276 24.09 2.57 0.61
CA HIS A 276 24.40 1.48 1.53
C HIS A 276 24.93 0.26 0.74
N LEU A 277 26.15 -0.16 1.05
CA LEU A 277 26.90 -1.12 0.21
C LEU A 277 26.77 -2.58 0.65
N ILE A 278 26.12 -2.88 1.79
CA ILE A 278 25.97 -4.27 2.21
C ILE A 278 24.94 -4.95 1.28
N PRO A 279 25.34 -5.97 0.50
CA PRO A 279 24.44 -6.60 -0.44
C PRO A 279 23.38 -7.47 0.26
N PHE A 280 22.20 -7.57 -0.36
CA PHE A 280 21.15 -8.47 0.11
C PHE A 280 21.63 -9.92 0.06
N PRO A 281 21.38 -10.76 1.09
CA PRO A 281 21.92 -12.12 1.18
C PRO A 281 21.67 -12.98 -0.05
N ASN A 282 20.45 -12.96 -0.58
CA ASN A 282 20.04 -13.72 -1.76
C ASN A 282 20.60 -13.14 -3.09
N CYS A 283 21.13 -11.92 -3.09
CA CYS A 283 21.67 -11.25 -4.28
C CYS A 283 23.21 -11.16 -4.30
N LYS A 284 23.90 -11.72 -3.30
CA LYS A 284 25.37 -11.63 -3.14
C LYS A 284 26.18 -12.19 -4.32
N HIS A 285 25.60 -13.11 -5.08
CA HIS A 285 26.23 -13.75 -6.24
C HIS A 285 26.23 -12.85 -7.49
N LEU A 286 25.57 -11.69 -7.43
CA LEU A 286 25.48 -10.72 -8.52
C LEU A 286 26.42 -9.54 -8.25
N GLU A 287 26.99 -8.97 -9.31
CA GLU A 287 27.79 -7.76 -9.19
C GLU A 287 26.93 -6.62 -8.61
N PHE A 288 27.40 -6.02 -7.52
CA PHE A 288 26.68 -4.96 -6.83
C PHE A 288 26.40 -3.79 -7.79
N ALA A 289 25.19 -3.25 -7.72
CA ALA A 289 24.70 -2.17 -8.57
C ALA A 289 24.54 -2.47 -10.07
N SER A 290 24.73 -3.73 -10.50
CA SER A 290 24.30 -4.18 -11.83
C SER A 290 22.78 -4.22 -11.97
N ASP A 291 22.27 -4.23 -13.20
CA ASP A 291 20.84 -4.38 -13.50
C ASP A 291 20.26 -5.66 -12.90
N GLN A 292 21.03 -6.75 -12.93
CA GLN A 292 20.64 -8.04 -12.36
C GLN A 292 20.54 -7.96 -10.83
N TYR A 293 21.50 -7.28 -10.18
CA TYR A 293 21.45 -7.07 -8.74
C TYR A 293 20.21 -6.25 -8.34
N TRP A 294 19.90 -5.17 -9.07
CA TRP A 294 18.70 -4.38 -8.78
C TRP A 294 17.41 -5.16 -8.99
N GLU A 295 17.31 -5.97 -10.04
CA GLU A 295 16.18 -6.87 -10.23
C GLU A 295 16.04 -7.86 -9.05
N CYS A 296 17.14 -8.47 -8.60
CA CYS A 296 17.12 -9.36 -7.43
C CYS A 296 16.65 -8.62 -6.16
N HIS A 297 17.17 -7.42 -5.90
CA HIS A 297 16.75 -6.58 -4.78
C HIS A 297 15.25 -6.29 -4.85
N ILE A 298 14.73 -5.82 -5.99
CA ILE A 298 13.31 -5.48 -6.18
C ILE A 298 12.37 -6.66 -5.88
N ARG A 299 12.82 -7.90 -6.12
CA ARG A 299 12.03 -9.12 -5.89
C ARG A 299 12.11 -9.67 -4.45
N THR A 300 13.01 -9.13 -3.62
CA THR A 300 13.25 -9.58 -2.24
C THR A 300 12.30 -8.89 -1.29
#